data_AF-A0A3N5NSJ5-F1
#
_entry.id   AF-A0A3N5NSJ5-F1
#
_cell.length_a   1.000
_cell.length_b   1.000
_cell.length_c   1.000
_cell.angle_alpha   90.00
_cell.angle_beta   90.00
_cell.angle_gamma   90.00
#
_symmetry.space_group_name_H-M   'P 1'
#
loop_
_entity.id
_entity.type
_entity.pdbx_description
1 polymer ?
#
loop_
_entity_poly.entity_id
_entity_poly.type
_entity_poly.pdbx_seq_one_letter_code
_entity_poly.pdbx_strand_id
1 'polypeptide(L)'
;GLVMIEALACGTPVVAFRGGSVDEVIESGTTGFVVDQVDQAIDAALRIHTIDRRVCRQSFERRFTAERMASDYLQLYRTVRDRQRSQLVS
;
A
#
# COMPACT_ATOMS: atom_id res chain seq x y z
N GLY A 1 5.89 -3.06 6.43
CA GLY A 1 5.46 -2.39 5.19
C GLY A 1 5.97 -3.10 3.95
N LEU A 2 7.29 -3.06 3.70
CA LEU A 2 7.90 -3.47 2.43
C LEU A 2 7.51 -4.86 1.92
N VAL A 3 7.56 -5.89 2.77
CA VAL A 3 7.23 -7.27 2.36
C VAL A 3 5.79 -7.39 1.82
N MET A 4 4.84 -6.65 2.38
CA MET A 4 3.46 -6.64 1.87
C MET A 4 3.39 -6.02 0.48
N ILE A 5 4.13 -4.93 0.26
CA ILE A 5 4.20 -4.25 -1.03
C ILE A 5 4.85 -5.15 -2.09
N GLU A 6 5.93 -5.87 -1.74
CA GLU A 6 6.57 -6.85 -2.63
C GLU A 6 5.64 -8.01 -2.98
N ALA A 7 4.88 -8.52 -1.99
CA ALA A 7 3.87 -9.53 -2.25
C ALA A 7 2.81 -9.02 -3.25
N LEU A 8 2.30 -7.79 -3.07
CA LEU A 8 1.38 -7.18 -4.02
C LEU A 8 2.03 -6.98 -5.40
N ALA A 9 3.31 -6.60 -5.47
CA ALA A 9 4.05 -6.50 -6.72
C ALA A 9 4.13 -7.85 -7.45
N CYS A 10 4.22 -8.96 -6.73
CA CYS A 10 4.18 -10.32 -7.28
C CYS A 10 2.75 -10.83 -7.55
N GLY A 11 1.72 -9.99 -7.32
CA GLY A 11 0.31 -10.35 -7.45
C GLY A 11 -0.15 -11.33 -6.37
N THR A 12 0.54 -11.40 -5.23
CA THR A 12 0.24 -12.32 -4.15
C THR A 12 -0.62 -11.60 -3.08
N PRO A 13 -1.88 -12.03 -2.87
CA PRO A 13 -2.71 -11.49 -1.80
C PRO A 13 -2.15 -11.84 -0.42
N VAL A 14 -2.39 -10.97 0.57
CA VAL A 14 -1.77 -11.07 1.90
C VAL A 14 -2.84 -11.17 3.01
N VAL A 15 -2.66 -12.10 3.94
CA VAL A 15 -3.38 -12.10 5.24
C VAL A 15 -2.45 -11.48 6.28
N ALA A 16 -2.89 -10.44 6.97
CA ALA A 16 -2.08 -9.73 7.95
C ALA A 16 -2.87 -9.37 9.20
N PHE A 17 -2.24 -9.46 10.36
CA PHE A 17 -2.80 -8.95 11.61
C PHE A 17 -2.83 -7.43 11.60
N ARG A 18 -3.93 -6.84 12.10
CA ARG A 18 -4.07 -5.39 12.19
C ARG A 18 -2.94 -4.78 13.03
N GLY A 19 -2.28 -3.77 12.48
CA GLY A 19 -1.23 -3.04 13.16
C GLY A 19 -0.29 -2.31 12.21
N GLY A 20 0.30 -1.22 12.69
CA GLY A 20 1.25 -0.42 11.90
C GLY A 20 0.69 -0.01 10.54
N SER A 21 1.43 -0.33 9.47
CA SER A 21 1.10 0.05 8.08
C SER A 21 0.13 -0.91 7.38
N VAL A 22 -0.49 -1.87 8.08
CA VAL A 22 -1.34 -2.89 7.44
C VAL A 22 -2.58 -2.28 6.80
N ASP A 23 -3.32 -1.43 7.52
CA ASP A 23 -4.52 -0.76 6.98
C ASP A 23 -4.19 0.25 5.88
N GLU A 24 -2.95 0.73 5.83
CA GLU A 24 -2.49 1.56 4.73
C GLU A 24 -2.21 0.72 3.48
N VAL A 25 -1.62 -0.47 3.60
CA VAL A 25 -1.14 -1.27 2.46
C VAL A 25 -2.18 -2.27 1.95
N ILE A 26 -2.94 -2.90 2.84
CA ILE A 26 -3.88 -3.97 2.52
C ILE A 26 -5.31 -3.44 2.50
N GLU A 27 -5.98 -3.60 1.36
CA GLU A 27 -7.40 -3.36 1.22
C GLU A 27 -8.15 -4.69 1.42
N SER A 28 -8.78 -4.85 2.58
CA SER A 28 -9.43 -6.12 2.98
C SER A 28 -10.54 -6.50 2.00
N GLY A 29 -10.51 -7.72 1.49
CA GLY A 29 -11.40 -8.22 0.44
C GLY A 29 -10.96 -7.88 -0.99
N THR A 30 -9.96 -7.02 -1.18
CA THR A 30 -9.47 -6.60 -2.51
C THR A 30 -8.04 -7.08 -2.78
N THR A 31 -7.12 -6.85 -1.86
CA THR A 31 -5.70 -7.24 -2.00
C THR A 31 -5.24 -8.23 -0.95
N GLY A 32 -6.15 -8.68 -0.10
CA GLY A 32 -5.83 -9.49 1.07
C GLY A 32 -6.93 -9.44 2.12
N PHE A 33 -6.60 -9.83 3.35
CA PHE A 33 -7.48 -9.74 4.51
C PHE A 33 -6.72 -9.20 5.71
N VAL A 34 -7.34 -8.24 6.40
CA VAL A 34 -6.85 -7.73 7.69
C VAL A 34 -7.64 -8.43 8.80
N VAL A 35 -6.92 -9.01 9.76
CA VAL A 35 -7.50 -9.83 10.83
C VAL A 35 -7.01 -9.37 12.20
N ASP A 36 -7.78 -9.63 13.25
CA ASP A 36 -7.44 -9.24 14.62
C ASP A 36 -7.11 -10.47 15.50
N GLN A 37 -7.52 -11.68 15.10
CA GLN A 37 -7.34 -12.92 15.85
C GLN A 37 -6.98 -14.12 14.95
N VAL A 38 -6.40 -15.17 15.55
CA VAL A 38 -5.91 -16.35 14.82
C VAL A 38 -7.02 -17.07 14.06
N ASP A 39 -8.20 -17.24 14.66
CA ASP A 39 -9.33 -17.91 14.01
C ASP A 39 -9.74 -17.19 12.71
N GLN A 40 -9.74 -15.86 12.74
CA GLN A 40 -9.98 -15.04 11.55
C GLN A 40 -8.88 -15.22 10.50
N ALA A 41 -7.63 -15.39 10.92
CA ALA A 41 -6.52 -15.65 10.00
C ALA A 41 -6.66 -17.01 9.29
N ILE A 42 -7.16 -18.02 9.99
CA ILE A 42 -7.47 -19.34 9.42
C ILE A 42 -8.59 -19.22 8.38
N ASP A 43 -9.69 -18.55 8.73
CA ASP A 43 -10.81 -18.32 7.81
C ASP A 43 -10.38 -17.51 6.57
N ALA A 44 -9.56 -16.48 6.78
CA ALA A 44 -9.01 -15.66 5.70
C ALA A 44 -8.08 -16.47 4.80
N ALA A 45 -7.25 -17.35 5.35
CA ALA A 45 -6.37 -18.23 4.57
C ALA A 45 -7.16 -19.19 3.69
N LEU A 46 -8.28 -19.74 4.18
CA LEU A 46 -9.17 -20.58 3.38
C LEU A 46 -9.83 -19.78 2.25
N ARG A 47 -10.13 -18.50 2.46
CA ARG A 47 -10.76 -17.61 1.48
C ARG A 47 -9.77 -16.88 0.58
N ILE A 48 -8.46 -16.96 0.81
CA ILE A 48 -7.47 -16.13 0.11
C ILE A 48 -7.47 -16.32 -1.42
N HIS A 49 -7.89 -17.51 -1.86
CA HIS A 49 -8.04 -17.87 -3.28
C HIS A 49 -9.13 -17.07 -4.01
N THR A 50 -10.04 -16.39 -3.28
CA THR A 50 -11.09 -15.56 -3.89
C THR A 50 -10.56 -14.19 -4.33
N ILE A 51 -9.34 -13.83 -3.95
CA ILE A 51 -8.72 -12.56 -4.35
C ILE A 51 -8.07 -12.70 -5.73
N ASP A 52 -8.40 -11.80 -6.66
CA ASP A 52 -7.76 -11.74 -7.97
C ASP A 52 -6.33 -11.22 -7.85
N ARG A 53 -5.37 -12.08 -8.21
CA ARG A 53 -3.93 -11.75 -8.26
C ARG A 53 -3.61 -10.54 -9.13
N ARG A 54 -4.38 -10.30 -10.19
CA ARG A 54 -4.21 -9.14 -11.08
C ARG A 54 -4.55 -7.85 -10.35
N VAL A 55 -5.56 -7.87 -9.48
CA VAL A 55 -5.96 -6.70 -8.67
C VAL A 55 -4.86 -6.36 -7.66
N CYS A 56 -4.22 -7.36 -7.05
CA CYS A 56 -3.05 -7.14 -6.20
C CYS A 56 -1.92 -6.42 -6.95
N ARG A 57 -1.58 -6.90 -8.16
CA ARG A 57 -0.55 -6.29 -9.00
C ARG A 57 -0.92 -4.86 -9.42
N GLN A 58 -2.16 -4.63 -9.84
CA GLN A 58 -2.66 -3.31 -10.21
C GLN A 58 -2.65 -2.34 -9.02
N SER A 59 -2.97 -2.82 -7.81
CA SER A 59 -2.89 -1.99 -6.60
C SER A 59 -1.46 -1.55 -6.32
N PHE A 60 -0.48 -2.45 -6.48
CA PHE A 60 0.94 -2.11 -6.44
C PHE A 60 1.32 -1.05 -7.48
N GLU A 61 0.99 -1.28 -8.75
CA GLU A 61 1.32 -0.37 -9.85
C GLU A 61 0.71 1.03 -9.66
N ARG A 62 -0.50 1.07 -9.11
CA ARG A 62 -1.19 2.32 -8.83
C ARG A 62 -0.55 3.08 -7.68
N ARG A 63 -0.04 2.42 -6.64
CA ARG A 63 0.23 3.08 -5.35
C ARG A 63 1.69 3.08 -4.90
N PHE A 64 2.48 2.11 -5.32
CA PHE A 64 3.75 1.78 -4.66
C PHE A 64 4.93 1.65 -5.63
N THR A 65 4.79 2.11 -6.88
CA THR A 65 5.89 2.12 -7.84
C THR A 65 6.96 3.14 -7.45
N ALA A 66 8.21 2.82 -7.78
CA ALA A 66 9.35 3.71 -7.54
C ALA A 66 9.17 5.05 -8.25
N GLU A 67 8.61 5.04 -9.46
CA GLU A 67 8.28 6.23 -10.24
C GLU A 67 7.27 7.12 -9.51
N ARG A 68 6.22 6.53 -8.92
CA ARG A 68 5.21 7.28 -8.18
C ARG A 68 5.79 7.86 -6.90
N MET A 69 6.53 7.07 -6.13
CA MET A 69 7.22 7.58 -4.95
C MET A 69 8.18 8.73 -5.30
N ALA A 70 8.96 8.61 -6.36
CA ALA A 70 9.87 9.66 -6.81
C ALA A 70 9.11 10.92 -7.25
N SER A 71 8.00 10.77 -7.97
CA SER A 71 7.12 11.88 -8.35
C SER A 71 6.56 12.62 -7.14
N ASP A 72 6.08 11.89 -6.13
CA ASP A 72 5.52 12.46 -4.90
C ASP A 72 6.60 13.23 -4.11
N TYR A 73 7.82 12.68 -4.01
CA TYR A 73 8.97 13.39 -3.43
C TYR A 73 9.33 14.67 -4.19
N LEU A 74 9.40 14.60 -5.52
CA LEU A 74 9.70 15.77 -6.35
C LEU A 74 8.64 16.87 -6.20
N GLN A 75 7.37 16.50 -6.12
CA GLN A 75 6.28 17.45 -5.89
C GLN A 75 6.37 18.10 -4.51
N LEU A 76 6.71 17.33 -3.47
CA LEU A 76 6.93 17.86 -2.14
C LEU A 76 8.10 18.85 -2.12
N TYR A 77 9.24 18.51 -2.74
CA TYR A 77 10.38 19.42 -2.85
C TYR A 77 10.04 20.72 -3.57
N ARG A 78 9.28 20.65 -4.67
CA ARG A 78 8.79 21.84 -5.38
C ARG A 78 7.92 22.71 -4.46
N THR A 79 7.00 22.09 -3.74
CA THR A 79 6.09 22.79 -2.82
C THR A 79 6.85 23.53 -1.71
N VAL A 80 7.84 22.87 -1.09
CA VAL A 80 8.66 23.49 -0.04
C VAL A 80 9.48 24.65 -0.58
N ARG A 81 10.11 24.47 -1.75
CA ARG A 81 10.88 25.54 -2.42
C ARG A 81 10.00 26.76 -2.74
N ASP A 82 8.81 26.53 -3.27
CA ASP A 82 7.91 27.61 -3.71
C ASP A 82 7.30 28.37 -2.51
N ARG A 83 7.10 27.69 -1.36
CA ARG A 83 6.75 28.34 -0.08
C ARG A 83 7.88 29.24 0.45
N GLN A 84 9.13 28.77 0.44
CA GLN A 84 10.27 29.59 0.86
C GLN A 84 10.46 30.81 -0.04
N ARG A 85 10.26 30.65 -1.35
CA ARG A 85 10.34 31.76 -2.30
C ARG A 85 9.22 32.79 -2.10
N SER A 86 8.05 32.38 -1.63
CA SER A 86 6.94 33.31 -1.33
C SER A 86 7.14 34.08 -0.01
N GLN A 87 7.83 33.50 0.97
CA GLN A 87 8.17 34.17 2.24
C GLN A 87 9.34 35.16 2.14
N LEU A 88 10.16 35.06 1.11
CA LEU A 88 11.27 35.99 0.86
C LEU A 88 10.87 37.22 0.03
N VAL A 89 9.64 37.25 -0.51
CA VAL A 89 9.12 38.31 -1.41
C VAL A 89 7.98 39.10 -0.75
N SER A 90 7.63 38.83 0.51
CA SER A 90 6.76 39.67 1.36
C SER A 90 7.56 40.35 2.46
#